data_AF-J9FVW8-F1
#
_entry.id   AF-J9FVW8-F1
#
_cell.length_a   1.000
_cell.length_b   1.000
_cell.length_c   1.000
_cell.angle_alpha   90.00
_cell.angle_beta   90.00
_cell.angle_gamma   90.00
#
_symmetry.space_group_name_H-M   'P 1'
#
loop_
_entity.id
_entity.type
_entity.pdbx_description
1 polymer ?
#
loop_
_entity_poly.entity_id
_entity_poly.type
_entity_poly.pdbx_seq_one_letter_code
_entity_poly.pdbx_strand_id
1 'polypeptide(L)'
;PILTSLTPEQLSKDAKTLLQECLQGNHFPLPKYVLVEVTGAQHCQRFLTECRIEALDIVTQGEATSRRAAEQEAAAAALVLVKDRPEIRNK
;
A
#
# COMPACT_ATOMS: atom_id res chain seq x y z
N PRO A 1 22.67 -15.83 -12.93
CA PRO A 1 21.39 -15.42 -12.28
C PRO A 1 20.29 -15.26 -13.34
N ILE A 2 19.31 -16.17 -13.35
CA ILE A 2 18.24 -16.20 -14.35
C ILE A 2 17.18 -15.18 -13.92
N LEU A 3 17.06 -14.08 -14.65
CA LEU A 3 16.00 -13.10 -14.45
C LEU A 3 14.71 -13.67 -15.06
N THR A 4 13.87 -14.22 -14.19
CA THR A 4 12.54 -14.72 -14.54
C THR A 4 11.67 -13.57 -15.00
N SER A 5 11.01 -13.79 -16.14
CA SER A 5 10.09 -12.91 -16.85
C SER A 5 9.14 -12.14 -15.91
N LEU A 6 9.41 -10.86 -15.69
CA LEU A 6 8.49 -9.96 -15.01
C LEU A 6 7.43 -9.48 -16.02
N THR A 7 6.16 -9.64 -15.66
CA THR A 7 5.03 -9.13 -16.44
C THR A 7 5.03 -7.59 -16.44
N PRO A 8 4.44 -6.91 -17.45
CA PRO A 8 4.31 -5.45 -17.46
C PRO A 8 3.61 -4.88 -16.22
N GLU A 9 2.70 -5.66 -15.62
CA GLU A 9 2.06 -5.33 -14.33
C GLU A 9 3.08 -5.26 -13.18
N GLN A 10 4.08 -6.14 -13.18
CA GLN A 10 5.19 -6.14 -12.21
C GLN A 10 6.27 -5.08 -12.52
N LEU A 11 6.28 -4.53 -13.74
CA LEU A 11 7.16 -3.42 -14.15
C LEU A 11 6.61 -2.05 -13.75
N SER A 12 5.31 -1.95 -13.43
CA SER A 12 4.79 -0.79 -12.71
C SER A 12 5.31 -0.83 -11.27
N LYS A 13 5.91 0.28 -10.78
CA LYS A 13 6.38 0.36 -9.39
C LYS A 13 5.22 -0.03 -8.46
N ASP A 14 5.47 -0.92 -7.50
CA ASP A 14 4.43 -1.38 -6.57
C ASP A 14 3.86 -0.20 -5.76
N ALA A 15 2.59 -0.31 -5.35
CA ALA A 15 1.88 0.78 -4.71
C ALA A 15 2.53 1.23 -3.39
N LYS A 16 3.19 0.33 -2.65
CA LYS A 16 3.92 0.68 -1.43
C LYS A 16 5.15 1.52 -1.76
N THR A 17 5.91 1.15 -2.80
CA THR A 17 7.06 1.94 -3.27
C THR A 17 6.63 3.33 -3.74
N LEU A 18 5.57 3.42 -4.56
CA LEU A 18 5.05 4.72 -5.02
C LEU A 18 4.54 5.61 -3.88
N LEU A 19 3.83 5.02 -2.92
CA LEU A 19 3.35 5.73 -1.73
C LEU A 19 4.52 6.21 -0.87
N GLN A 20 5.52 5.38 -0.66
CA GLN A 20 6.73 5.74 0.08
C GLN A 20 7.45 6.91 -0.60
N GLU A 21 7.71 6.83 -1.90
CA GLU A 21 8.37 7.90 -2.66
C GLU A 21 7.57 9.21 -2.57
N CYS A 22 6.24 9.14 -2.68
CA CYS A 22 5.37 10.30 -2.57
C CYS A 22 5.45 10.97 -1.19
N LEU A 23 5.38 10.19 -0.11
CA LEU A 23 5.44 10.73 1.25
C LEU A 23 6.83 11.31 1.56
N GLN A 24 7.90 10.58 1.21
CA GLN A 24 9.27 11.04 1.44
C GLN A 24 9.59 12.30 0.62
N GLY A 25 9.18 12.36 -0.65
CA GLY A 25 9.35 13.54 -1.51
C GLY A 25 8.60 14.78 -1.04
N ASN A 26 7.60 14.60 -0.18
CA ASN A 26 6.83 15.66 0.47
C ASN A 26 7.15 15.84 1.97
N HIS A 27 8.25 15.23 2.44
CA HIS A 27 8.72 15.33 3.84
C HIS A 27 7.73 14.82 4.89
N PHE A 28 6.83 13.91 4.51
CA PHE A 28 5.97 13.20 5.44
C PHE A 28 6.64 11.92 5.98
N PRO A 29 6.29 11.49 7.19
CA PRO A 29 6.68 10.17 7.70
C PRO A 29 6.20 9.02 6.79
N LEU A 30 6.88 7.87 6.89
CA LEU A 30 6.50 6.66 6.18
C LEU A 30 5.15 6.09 6.69
N PRO A 31 4.38 5.38 5.84
CA PRO A 31 3.14 4.74 6.24
C PRO A 31 3.41 3.55 7.17
N LYS A 32 2.52 3.32 8.14
CA LYS A 32 2.53 2.14 9.00
C LYS A 32 1.50 1.14 8.49
N TYR A 33 1.86 -0.15 8.48
CA TYR A 33 0.93 -1.23 8.11
C TYR A 33 0.58 -2.10 9.31
N VAL A 34 -0.70 -2.43 9.45
CA VAL A 34 -1.22 -3.22 10.56
C VAL A 34 -2.11 -4.34 10.02
N LEU A 35 -1.76 -5.59 10.31
CA LEU A 35 -2.65 -6.72 10.04
C LEU A 35 -3.81 -6.67 11.05
N VAL A 36 -5.02 -6.41 10.55
CA VAL A 36 -6.22 -6.26 11.36
C VAL A 36 -6.87 -7.61 11.62
N GLU A 37 -6.99 -8.43 10.56
CA GLU A 37 -7.71 -9.69 10.65
C GLU A 37 -7.12 -10.74 9.70
N VAL A 38 -7.20 -12.00 10.10
CA VAL A 38 -7.01 -13.16 9.21
C VAL A 38 -8.23 -14.04 9.36
N THR A 39 -8.99 -14.21 8.28
CA THR A 39 -10.19 -15.04 8.25
C THR A 39 -10.04 -16.21 7.29
N GLY A 40 -10.94 -17.19 7.38
CA GLY A 40 -10.97 -18.35 6.49
C GLY A 40 -10.05 -19.50 6.91
N ALA A 41 -10.25 -20.65 6.26
CA ALA A 41 -9.41 -21.84 6.45
C ALA A 41 -8.02 -21.63 5.83
N GLN A 42 -7.00 -22.38 6.27
CA GLN A 42 -5.61 -22.23 5.85
C GLN A 42 -5.40 -22.17 4.31
N HIS A 43 -6.22 -22.87 3.53
CA HIS A 43 -6.14 -22.90 2.06
C HIS A 43 -6.99 -21.81 1.36
N CYS A 44 -7.79 -21.06 2.11
CA CYS A 44 -8.66 -19.99 1.65
C CYS A 44 -8.61 -18.78 2.61
N GLN A 45 -7.41 -18.47 3.13
CA GLN A 45 -7.27 -17.36 4.06
C GLN A 45 -7.44 -16.01 3.35
N ARG A 46 -8.05 -15.07 4.07
CA ARG A 46 -8.12 -13.66 3.73
C ARG A 46 -7.40 -12.86 4.79
N PHE A 47 -6.62 -11.89 4.36
CA PHE A 47 -5.83 -11.01 5.21
C PHE A 47 -6.35 -9.60 5.03
N LEU A 48 -6.85 -8.99 6.09
CA LEU A 48 -7.23 -7.59 6.13
C LEU A 48 -6.09 -6.78 6.73
N THR A 49 -5.52 -5.87 5.96
CA THR A 49 -4.42 -5.00 6.41
C THR A 49 -4.82 -3.53 6.27
N GLU A 50 -4.46 -2.74 7.26
CA GLU A 50 -4.55 -1.28 7.22
C GLU A 50 -3.22 -0.66 6.79
N CYS A 51 -3.31 0.41 6.00
CA CYS A 51 -2.24 1.39 5.77
C CYS A 51 -2.62 2.68 6.51
N ARG A 52 -1.74 3.16 7.39
CA ARG A 52 -1.97 4.32 8.25
C ARG A 52 -0.92 5.39 7.98
N ILE A 53 -1.35 6.60 7.67
CA ILE A 53 -0.50 7.78 7.48
C ILE A 53 -0.96 8.84 8.48
N GLU A 54 -0.42 8.76 9.70
CA GLU A 54 -0.84 9.59 10.84
C GLU A 54 -0.74 11.09 10.54
N ALA A 55 0.33 11.52 9.86
CA ALA A 55 0.55 12.92 9.54
C ALA A 55 -0.49 13.52 8.58
N LEU A 56 -1.22 12.67 7.86
CA LEU A 56 -2.28 13.07 6.94
C LEU A 56 -3.65 12.59 7.40
N ASP A 57 -3.81 12.03 8.60
CA ASP A 57 -5.06 11.44 9.08
C ASP A 57 -5.73 10.50 8.04
N ILE A 58 -4.92 9.70 7.35
CA ILE A 58 -5.40 8.73 6.34
C ILE A 58 -5.24 7.33 6.91
N VAL A 59 -6.34 6.57 6.87
CA VAL A 59 -6.36 5.13 7.10
C VAL A 59 -7.11 4.47 5.95
N THR A 60 -6.48 3.50 5.30
CA THR A 60 -7.09 2.68 4.25
C THR A 60 -6.91 1.21 4.55
N GLN A 61 -7.76 0.38 3.97
CA GLN A 61 -7.73 -1.07 4.14
C GLN A 61 -7.53 -1.76 2.78
N GLY A 62 -6.92 -2.93 2.81
CA GLY A 62 -6.80 -3.84 1.67
C GLY A 62 -7.01 -5.28 2.14
N GLU A 63 -7.62 -6.10 1.30
CA GLU A 63 -7.97 -7.48 1.65
C GLU A 63 -7.57 -8.46 0.54
N ALA A 64 -6.63 -9.34 0.84
CA ALA A 64 -6.14 -10.29 -0.17
C ALA A 64 -5.85 -11.67 0.43
N THR A 65 -5.48 -12.62 -0.43
CA THR A 65 -5.13 -14.00 -0.04
C THR A 65 -3.75 -14.14 0.59
N SER A 66 -3.00 -13.03 0.70
CA SER A 66 -1.75 -12.98 1.47
C SER A 66 -1.58 -11.61 2.12
N ARG A 67 -0.88 -11.56 3.25
CA ARG A 67 -0.58 -10.29 3.94
C ARG A 67 0.09 -9.27 3.02
N ARG A 68 1.07 -9.70 2.21
CA ARG A 68 1.80 -8.81 1.28
C ARG A 68 0.88 -8.20 0.22
N ALA A 69 -0.05 -8.98 -0.34
CA ALA A 69 -1.01 -8.47 -1.31
C ALA A 69 -2.01 -7.50 -0.65
N ALA A 70 -2.48 -7.81 0.56
CA ALA A 70 -3.38 -6.93 1.31
C ALA A 70 -2.71 -5.57 1.64
N GLU A 71 -1.42 -5.59 1.99
CA GLU A 71 -0.62 -4.36 2.16
C GLU A 71 -0.53 -3.55 0.86
N GLN A 72 -0.37 -4.20 -0.30
CA GLN A 72 -0.32 -3.52 -1.59
C GLN A 72 -1.66 -2.86 -1.93
N GLU A 73 -2.78 -3.55 -1.70
CA GLU A 73 -4.11 -2.98 -1.90
C GLU A 73 -4.37 -1.78 -0.97
N ALA A 74 -4.03 -1.91 0.31
CA ALA A 74 -4.14 -0.81 1.27
C ALA A 74 -3.28 0.39 0.85
N ALA A 75 -2.07 0.15 0.36
CA ALA A 75 -1.17 1.18 -0.15
C ALA A 75 -1.73 1.86 -1.41
N ALA A 76 -2.31 1.08 -2.34
CA ALA A 76 -2.91 1.62 -3.55
C ALA A 76 -4.07 2.56 -3.22
N ALA A 77 -4.94 2.16 -2.29
CA ALA A 77 -6.02 3.01 -1.79
C ALA A 77 -5.48 4.29 -1.13
N ALA A 78 -4.46 4.18 -0.27
CA ALA A 78 -3.85 5.34 0.38
C ALA A 78 -3.22 6.30 -0.64
N LEU A 79 -2.53 5.78 -1.66
CA LEU A 79 -1.88 6.59 -2.69
C LEU A 79 -2.87 7.49 -3.45
N VAL A 80 -4.08 6.99 -3.72
CA VAL A 80 -5.14 7.79 -4.35
C VAL A 80 -5.52 8.98 -3.47
N LEU A 81 -5.76 8.75 -2.18
CA LEU A 81 -6.13 9.81 -1.23
C LEU A 81 -4.99 10.81 -1.01
N VAL A 82 -3.76 10.32 -0.88
CA VAL A 82 -2.54 11.13 -0.69
C VAL A 82 -2.32 12.04 -1.89
N LYS A 83 -2.54 11.57 -3.12
CA LYS A 83 -2.37 12.40 -4.33
C LYS A 83 -3.41 13.52 -4.46
N ASP A 84 -4.57 13.38 -3.81
CA ASP A 84 -5.60 14.41 -3.82
C ASP A 84 -5.44 15.43 -2.66
N ARG A 85 -4.52 15.17 -1.72
CA ARG A 85 -4.24 16.09 -0.60
C ARG A 85 -3.67 17.42 -1.12
N PRO A 86 -4.21 18.58 -0.70
CA PRO A 86 -3.70 19.88 -1.11
C PRO A 86 -2.25 20.13 -0.68
N GLU A 87 -1.81 19.51 0.42
CA GLU A 87 -0.43 19.55 0.92
C GLU A 87 0.56 18.90 -0.06
N ILE A 88 0.09 18.03 -0.97
CA ILE A 88 0.89 17.27 -1.92
C ILE A 88 0.69 17.75 -3.36
N ARG A 89 -0.52 18.17 -3.73
CA ARG A 89 -0.87 18.53 -5.11
C ARG A 89 -0.24 19.84 -5.63
N ASN A 90 0.22 20.70 -4.73
CA ASN A 90 0.68 22.06 -5.05
C ASN A 90 2.22 22.24 -5.15
N LYS A 91 2.96 21.17 -5.45
CA LYS A 91 4.39 21.26 -5.80
C LYS A 91 4.61 21.44 -7.30
#